data_AF-A0AAU7XTF3-F1
#
_entry.id   AF-A0AAU7XTF3-F1
#
_cell.length_a   1.000
_cell.length_b   1.000
_cell.length_c   1.000
_cell.angle_alpha   90.00
_cell.angle_beta   90.00
_cell.angle_gamma   90.00
#
_symmetry.space_group_name_H-M   'P 1'
#
loop_
_entity.id
_entity.type
_entity.pdbx_description
1 polymer ?
#
loop_
_entity_poly.entity_id
_entity_poly.type
_entity_poly.pdbx_seq_one_letter_code
_entity_poly.pdbx_strand_id
1 'polypeptide(L)'
;MYRMGTLATVFLLNFCITGAAFAQAVSSLDSEIAAINDQIADADATLSSYDGGLINTLAETRREALLLLRTMIESRQQAKESGAQLEITLPAVEPDPERAEQLLGEMASQQLRVEDAENEAASSGGLIQALALSRVETEKLTLAQLQMGYLQARYGIAFPVMNQPSQAGTTTSHNENTSSTNASAGESFPWADPDYPNIDYSLAPFEQAYNEGHRIEGWWTVEEELAAIDDSLRIIAVNYSAYKTGNISGLTALIAQCREGDTSLIFVQNEFLRGDFRRNTLDITYRIDTSPAQSTRWGELTSNKGAGIFGDEAESMLRDLYDAEKFFIRITDSNGQRHDAEFDLTGVQNTIDSVASACGWTTLDLTQDDYRAIQMMLNAGGFEAGKPDGIWGAGSRSAMRDFQEKQGLTASGAPNRETLQALGVE
;
A
#
# COMPACT_ATOMS: atom_id res chain seq x y z
N MET A 1 42.18 44.08 -28.52
CA MET A 1 43.22 43.05 -28.73
C MET A 1 42.49 41.75 -29.03
N TYR A 2 42.28 41.42 -30.32
CA TYR A 2 42.99 40.39 -31.11
C TYR A 2 42.73 38.95 -30.60
N ARG A 3 42.27 37.93 -31.33
CA ARG A 3 41.82 37.62 -32.72
C ARG A 3 41.10 36.24 -32.62
N MET A 4 39.89 36.02 -33.13
CA MET A 4 39.54 35.50 -34.47
C MET A 4 40.14 34.11 -34.83
N GLY A 5 39.28 33.12 -35.10
CA GLY A 5 39.64 31.78 -35.58
C GLY A 5 38.43 30.89 -35.91
N THR A 6 37.81 31.14 -37.05
CA THR A 6 36.85 30.29 -37.80
C THR A 6 37.38 28.88 -38.11
N LEU A 7 36.49 27.88 -38.15
CA LEU A 7 36.43 26.87 -39.23
C LEU A 7 35.07 26.15 -39.21
N ALA A 8 34.24 26.51 -40.18
CA ALA A 8 33.09 25.75 -40.64
C ALA A 8 33.58 24.54 -41.43
N THR A 9 32.98 23.37 -41.21
CA THR A 9 33.08 22.25 -42.15
C THR A 9 31.67 21.78 -42.49
N VAL A 10 31.17 22.34 -43.58
CA VAL A 10 30.00 21.89 -44.31
C VAL A 10 30.43 20.67 -45.12
N PHE A 11 29.88 19.50 -44.85
CA PHE A 11 29.96 18.37 -45.77
C PHE A 11 28.58 18.17 -46.41
N LEU A 12 28.37 18.89 -47.51
CA LEU A 12 27.32 18.62 -48.49
C LEU A 12 27.77 17.43 -49.33
N LEU A 13 27.18 16.26 -49.12
CA LEU A 13 27.11 15.21 -50.13
C LEU A 13 25.67 15.15 -50.64
N ASN A 14 25.49 15.86 -51.74
CA ASN A 14 24.28 15.84 -52.55
C ASN A 14 24.38 14.63 -53.49
N PHE A 15 23.52 13.62 -53.33
CA PHE A 15 23.25 12.65 -54.39
C PHE A 15 21.75 12.62 -54.63
N CYS A 16 21.33 13.16 -55.78
CA CYS A 16 19.96 13.11 -56.27
C CYS A 16 19.61 11.72 -56.79
N ILE A 17 18.44 11.25 -56.35
CA ILE A 17 17.40 10.52 -57.09
C ILE A 17 17.84 9.35 -57.97
N THR A 18 17.56 8.13 -57.50
CA THR A 18 16.90 7.10 -58.32
C THR A 18 15.96 6.30 -57.43
N GLY A 19 14.67 6.30 -57.77
CA GLY A 19 13.72 5.38 -57.16
C GLY A 19 14.08 3.93 -57.49
N ALA A 20 14.13 3.10 -56.46
CA ALA A 20 13.83 1.68 -56.52
C ALA A 20 13.77 1.16 -55.08
N ALA A 21 12.64 0.52 -54.77
CA ALA A 21 12.46 -0.42 -53.68
C ALA A 21 12.66 0.13 -52.25
N PHE A 22 11.54 0.46 -51.60
CA PHE A 22 11.25 -0.14 -50.29
C PHE A 22 11.35 -1.66 -50.46
N ALA A 23 12.57 -2.20 -50.45
CA ALA A 23 12.77 -3.60 -50.20
C ALA A 23 12.39 -3.78 -48.73
N GLN A 24 11.24 -4.41 -48.49
CA GLN A 24 10.89 -4.96 -47.20
C GLN A 24 12.14 -5.65 -46.65
N ALA A 25 12.74 -5.09 -45.61
CA ALA A 25 13.78 -5.79 -44.88
C ALA A 25 13.09 -7.00 -44.23
N VAL A 26 13.20 -8.15 -44.88
CA VAL A 26 12.89 -9.43 -44.27
C VAL A 26 13.89 -9.57 -43.11
N SER A 27 13.48 -9.20 -41.89
CA SER A 27 14.35 -9.39 -40.71
C SER A 27 14.68 -10.88 -40.58
N SER A 28 15.99 -11.17 -40.57
CA SER A 28 16.53 -12.50 -40.31
C SER A 28 16.51 -12.77 -38.80
N LEU A 29 16.47 -14.05 -38.41
CA LEU A 29 16.56 -14.42 -36.99
C LEU A 29 17.81 -13.83 -36.32
N ASP A 30 18.91 -13.68 -37.08
CA ASP A 30 20.13 -13.01 -36.60
C ASP A 30 19.93 -11.55 -36.18
N SER A 31 19.09 -10.79 -36.91
CA SER A 31 18.80 -9.40 -36.54
C SER A 31 17.90 -9.28 -35.31
N GLU A 32 17.00 -10.25 -35.11
CA GLU A 32 16.16 -10.32 -33.91
C GLU A 32 17.02 -10.65 -32.68
N ILE A 33 17.96 -11.61 -32.80
CA ILE A 33 18.90 -11.98 -31.73
C ILE A 33 19.78 -10.78 -31.35
N ALA A 34 20.30 -10.03 -32.32
CA ALA A 34 21.11 -8.84 -32.05
C ALA A 34 20.33 -7.79 -31.25
N ALA A 35 19.08 -7.49 -31.66
CA ALA A 35 18.22 -6.53 -30.96
C ALA A 35 17.85 -6.99 -29.53
N ILE A 36 17.67 -8.29 -29.30
CA ILE A 36 17.39 -8.84 -27.96
C ILE A 36 18.63 -8.75 -27.07
N ASN A 37 19.83 -9.02 -27.62
CA ASN A 37 21.07 -8.89 -26.85
C ASN A 37 21.32 -7.45 -26.39
N ASP A 38 21.00 -6.45 -27.22
CA ASP A 38 21.08 -5.04 -26.82
C ASP A 38 20.11 -4.73 -25.64
N GLN A 39 18.90 -5.27 -25.67
CA GLN A 39 17.93 -5.12 -24.58
C GLN A 39 18.34 -5.86 -23.29
N ILE A 40 18.99 -7.02 -23.41
CA ILE A 40 19.57 -7.73 -22.27
C ILE A 40 20.70 -6.89 -21.64
N ALA A 41 21.58 -6.31 -22.46
CA ALA A 41 22.65 -5.44 -21.98
C ALA A 41 22.10 -4.20 -21.27
N ASP A 42 21.00 -3.60 -21.77
CA ASP A 42 20.29 -2.52 -21.10
C ASP A 42 19.73 -2.98 -19.73
N ALA A 43 19.13 -4.16 -19.66
CA ALA A 43 18.62 -4.72 -18.40
C ALA A 43 19.74 -5.00 -17.38
N ASP A 44 20.86 -5.58 -17.83
CA ASP A 44 22.04 -5.83 -16.99
C ASP A 44 22.67 -4.52 -16.48
N ALA A 45 22.63 -3.45 -17.29
CA ALA A 45 23.09 -2.12 -16.88
C ALA A 45 22.17 -1.51 -15.81
N THR A 46 20.84 -1.65 -15.95
CA THR A 46 19.88 -1.27 -14.90
C THR A 46 20.15 -2.05 -13.61
N LEU A 47 20.29 -3.37 -13.67
CA LEU A 47 20.57 -4.21 -12.51
C LEU A 47 21.87 -3.85 -11.80
N SER A 48 22.88 -3.38 -12.54
CA SER A 48 24.16 -2.93 -11.99
C SER A 48 24.09 -1.53 -11.36
N SER A 49 23.05 -0.76 -11.67
CA SER A 49 22.90 0.64 -11.25
C SER A 49 22.00 0.83 -10.03
N TYR A 50 21.21 -0.18 -9.66
CA TYR A 50 20.25 -0.12 -8.54
C TYR A 50 20.37 -1.36 -7.64
N ASP A 51 20.61 -1.16 -6.35
CA ASP A 51 20.67 -2.24 -5.35
C ASP A 51 19.27 -2.53 -4.76
N GLY A 52 18.57 -3.53 -5.29
CA GLY A 52 17.27 -4.00 -4.77
C GLY A 52 16.04 -3.14 -5.15
N GLY A 53 14.86 -3.54 -4.65
CA GLY A 53 13.59 -2.82 -4.85
C GLY A 53 12.87 -3.10 -6.19
N LEU A 54 11.78 -2.38 -6.46
CA LEU A 54 10.87 -2.60 -7.61
C LEU A 54 11.56 -2.45 -8.98
N ILE A 55 12.46 -1.49 -9.14
CA ILE A 55 13.23 -1.30 -10.39
C ILE A 55 14.10 -2.53 -10.66
N ASN A 56 14.74 -3.07 -9.63
CA ASN A 56 15.58 -4.25 -9.76
C ASN A 56 14.73 -5.49 -10.07
N THR A 57 13.61 -5.72 -9.36
CA THR A 57 12.72 -6.87 -9.64
C THR A 57 12.09 -6.81 -11.04
N LEU A 58 11.72 -5.62 -11.52
CA LEU A 58 11.24 -5.41 -12.89
C LEU A 58 12.34 -5.66 -13.92
N ALA A 59 13.56 -5.16 -13.68
CA ALA A 59 14.71 -5.37 -14.56
C ALA A 59 15.13 -6.86 -14.60
N GLU A 60 15.09 -7.57 -13.47
CA GLU A 60 15.31 -9.02 -13.38
C GLU A 60 14.27 -9.77 -14.21
N THR A 61 12.99 -9.45 -14.01
CA THR A 61 11.88 -10.07 -14.75
C THR A 61 12.01 -9.83 -16.26
N ARG A 62 12.34 -8.59 -16.66
CA ARG A 62 12.58 -8.21 -18.05
C ARG A 62 13.76 -8.99 -18.65
N ARG A 63 14.87 -9.09 -17.92
CA ARG A 63 16.04 -9.84 -18.33
C ARG A 63 15.73 -11.32 -18.57
N GLU A 64 14.99 -11.97 -17.66
CA GLU A 64 14.60 -13.37 -17.82
C GLU A 64 13.66 -13.59 -19.02
N ALA A 65 12.71 -12.68 -19.25
CA ALA A 65 11.84 -12.73 -20.42
C ALA A 65 12.66 -12.62 -21.74
N LEU A 66 13.63 -11.71 -21.79
CA LEU A 66 14.51 -11.53 -22.95
C LEU A 66 15.45 -12.72 -23.18
N LEU A 67 15.95 -13.35 -22.11
CA LEU A 67 16.76 -14.57 -22.20
C LEU A 67 15.96 -15.75 -22.75
N LEU A 68 14.72 -15.92 -22.27
CA LEU A 68 13.79 -16.91 -22.82
C LEU A 68 13.56 -16.65 -24.31
N LEU A 69 13.31 -15.39 -24.67
CA LEU A 69 13.09 -14.97 -26.05
C LEU A 69 14.27 -15.32 -26.96
N ARG A 70 15.49 -14.96 -26.56
CA ARG A 70 16.73 -15.29 -27.29
C ARG A 70 16.87 -16.80 -27.50
N THR A 71 16.73 -17.57 -26.42
CA THR A 71 16.93 -19.04 -26.43
C THR A 71 15.99 -19.73 -27.41
N MET A 72 14.74 -19.29 -27.48
CA MET A 72 13.74 -19.86 -28.39
C MET A 72 14.03 -19.54 -29.87
N ILE A 73 14.54 -18.34 -30.16
CA ILE A 73 14.95 -17.95 -31.52
C ILE A 73 16.19 -18.74 -31.95
N GLU A 74 17.19 -18.88 -31.08
CA GLU A 74 18.39 -19.68 -31.33
C GLU A 74 18.06 -21.15 -31.61
N SER A 75 17.15 -21.75 -30.83
CA SER A 75 16.65 -23.11 -31.05
C SER A 75 16.03 -23.26 -32.44
N ARG A 76 15.25 -22.28 -32.89
CA ARG A 76 14.62 -22.28 -34.21
C ARG A 76 15.64 -22.10 -35.34
N GLN A 77 16.67 -21.28 -35.15
CA GLN A 77 17.76 -21.12 -36.10
C GLN A 77 18.51 -22.45 -36.31
N GLN A 78 18.86 -23.14 -35.22
CA GLN A 78 19.51 -24.44 -35.28
C GLN A 78 18.64 -25.52 -35.94
N ALA A 79 17.32 -25.50 -35.70
CA ALA A 79 16.38 -26.40 -36.37
C ALA A 79 16.35 -26.18 -37.90
N LYS A 80 16.50 -24.93 -38.36
CA LYS A 80 16.56 -24.59 -39.79
C LYS A 80 17.89 -24.99 -40.43
N GLU A 81 19.00 -24.86 -39.70
CA GLU A 81 20.36 -25.17 -40.18
C GLU A 81 20.69 -26.66 -40.22
N SER A 82 20.15 -27.45 -39.28
CA SER A 82 20.41 -28.89 -39.18
C SER A 82 19.63 -29.75 -40.19
N GLY A 83 18.68 -29.17 -40.94
CA GLY A 83 17.89 -29.87 -41.95
C GLY A 83 17.04 -31.03 -41.40
N ALA A 84 16.85 -31.11 -40.08
CA ALA A 84 16.10 -32.17 -39.45
C ALA A 84 14.60 -32.04 -39.77
N GLN A 85 14.05 -33.02 -40.49
CA GLN A 85 12.60 -33.23 -40.55
C GLN A 85 12.14 -33.69 -39.16
N LEU A 86 11.79 -32.71 -38.34
CA LEU A 86 11.12 -32.95 -37.09
C LEU A 86 9.66 -33.25 -37.44
N GLU A 87 9.31 -34.54 -37.52
CA GLU A 87 7.92 -34.99 -37.43
C GLU A 87 7.45 -34.71 -36.01
N ILE A 88 7.01 -33.46 -35.84
CA ILE A 88 6.53 -32.90 -34.60
C ILE A 88 5.02 -33.00 -34.64
N THR A 89 4.47 -33.91 -33.84
CA THR A 89 3.09 -33.78 -33.36
C THR A 89 3.11 -32.87 -32.14
N LEU A 90 3.34 -31.57 -32.35
CA LEU A 90 3.05 -30.51 -31.38
C LEU A 90 1.86 -29.71 -31.95
N PRO A 91 1.03 -29.06 -31.11
CA PRO A 91 0.11 -28.05 -31.61
C PRO A 91 0.95 -26.93 -32.22
N ALA A 92 1.17 -26.98 -33.53
CA ALA A 92 1.84 -25.92 -34.25
C ALA A 92 0.93 -24.69 -34.19
N VAL A 93 1.40 -23.62 -33.55
CA VAL A 93 0.79 -22.30 -33.74
C VAL A 93 1.15 -21.91 -35.17
N GLU A 94 0.17 -22.01 -36.07
CA GLU A 94 0.33 -21.64 -37.47
C GLU A 94 0.64 -20.14 -37.55
N PRO A 95 1.65 -19.70 -38.32
CA PRO A 95 1.98 -18.28 -38.43
C PRO A 95 0.77 -17.45 -38.90
N ASP A 96 0.51 -16.35 -38.20
CA ASP A 96 -0.59 -15.42 -38.45
C ASP A 96 -0.01 -14.05 -38.88
N PRO A 97 0.06 -13.77 -40.19
CA PRO A 97 0.65 -12.54 -40.70
C PRO A 97 -0.20 -11.30 -40.37
N GLU A 98 -1.52 -11.41 -40.26
CA GLU A 98 -2.40 -10.29 -39.91
C GLU A 98 -2.19 -9.89 -38.45
N ARG A 99 -2.12 -10.88 -37.55
CA ARG A 99 -1.82 -10.61 -36.13
C ARG A 99 -0.41 -10.07 -35.93
N ALA A 100 0.57 -10.52 -36.72
CA ALA A 100 1.94 -10.00 -36.67
C ALA A 100 2.01 -8.52 -37.09
N GLU A 101 1.25 -8.09 -38.10
CA GLU A 101 1.17 -6.69 -38.51
C GLU A 101 0.49 -5.80 -37.46
N GLN A 102 -0.57 -6.31 -36.82
CA GLN A 102 -1.20 -5.61 -35.70
C GLN A 102 -0.23 -5.42 -34.52
N LEU A 103 0.51 -6.47 -34.15
CA LEU A 103 1.48 -6.42 -33.06
C LEU A 103 2.64 -5.47 -33.35
N LEU A 104 3.05 -5.30 -34.62
CA LEU A 104 4.03 -4.27 -35.00
C LEU A 104 3.52 -2.85 -34.71
N GLY A 105 2.24 -2.58 -35.00
CA GLY A 105 1.61 -1.30 -34.66
C GLY A 105 1.57 -1.08 -33.14
N GLU A 106 1.20 -2.12 -32.39
CA GLU A 106 1.19 -2.09 -30.92
C GLU A 106 2.59 -1.85 -30.35
N MET A 107 3.62 -2.54 -30.86
CA MET A 107 5.03 -2.36 -30.48
C MET A 107 5.54 -0.95 -30.80
N ALA A 108 5.22 -0.39 -31.96
CA ALA A 108 5.60 0.98 -32.31
C ALA A 108 4.99 2.00 -31.33
N SER A 109 3.74 1.78 -30.92
CA SER A 109 3.10 2.62 -29.90
C SER A 109 3.73 2.44 -28.51
N GLN A 110 4.14 1.22 -28.17
CA GLN A 110 4.80 0.89 -26.91
C GLN A 110 6.20 1.50 -26.85
N GLN A 111 6.92 1.52 -27.98
CA GLN A 111 8.23 2.17 -28.11
C GLN A 111 8.15 3.68 -27.80
N LEU A 112 7.11 4.36 -28.30
CA LEU A 112 6.88 5.78 -27.99
C LEU A 112 6.57 6.00 -26.51
N ARG A 113 5.82 5.09 -25.86
CA ARG A 113 5.58 5.15 -24.42
C ARG A 113 6.85 4.97 -23.59
N VAL A 114 7.75 4.08 -24.03
CA VAL A 114 9.08 3.92 -23.41
C VAL A 114 9.87 5.22 -23.52
N GLU A 115 9.92 5.84 -24.71
CA GLU A 115 10.64 7.10 -24.93
C GLU A 115 10.06 8.25 -24.08
N ASP A 116 8.73 8.38 -23.99
CA ASP A 116 8.07 9.36 -23.14
C ASP A 116 8.41 9.15 -21.65
N ALA A 117 8.39 7.89 -21.19
CA ALA A 117 8.75 7.56 -19.81
C ALA A 117 10.24 7.83 -19.52
N GLU A 118 11.14 7.58 -20.48
CA GLU A 118 12.57 7.87 -20.35
C GLU A 118 12.84 9.37 -20.26
N ASN A 119 12.13 10.17 -21.06
CA ASN A 119 12.20 11.63 -21.01
C ASN A 119 11.69 12.19 -19.67
N GLU A 120 10.59 11.62 -19.15
CA GLU A 120 10.06 11.95 -17.82
C GLU A 120 11.07 11.64 -16.72
N ALA A 121 11.67 10.45 -16.74
CA ALA A 121 12.70 10.04 -15.78
C ALA A 121 13.96 10.92 -15.86
N ALA A 122 14.36 11.34 -17.05
CA ALA A 122 15.51 12.22 -17.26
C ALA A 122 15.29 13.66 -16.75
N SER A 123 14.03 14.10 -16.67
CA SER A 123 13.65 15.45 -16.22
C SER A 123 13.25 15.52 -14.74
N SER A 124 13.16 14.38 -14.06
CA SER A 124 12.69 14.25 -12.68
C SER A 124 13.85 14.05 -11.68
N GLY A 125 13.63 14.36 -10.40
CA GLY A 125 14.59 14.12 -9.31
C GLY A 125 13.95 13.48 -8.09
N GLY A 126 14.75 12.81 -7.25
CA GLY A 126 14.28 12.21 -5.99
C GLY A 126 13.28 11.06 -6.20
N LEU A 127 12.24 10.98 -5.35
CA LEU A 127 11.23 9.91 -5.40
C LEU A 127 10.43 9.89 -6.72
N ILE A 128 10.20 11.06 -7.34
CA ILE A 128 9.54 11.16 -8.65
C ILE A 128 10.42 10.51 -9.74
N GLN A 129 11.75 10.68 -9.66
CA GLN A 129 12.67 10.03 -10.56
C GLN A 129 12.66 8.51 -10.40
N ALA A 130 12.61 8.01 -9.16
CA ALA A 130 12.52 6.58 -8.87
C ALA A 130 11.23 5.95 -9.45
N LEU A 131 10.09 6.64 -9.32
CA LEU A 131 8.82 6.21 -9.91
C LEU A 131 8.84 6.26 -11.44
N ALA A 132 9.38 7.33 -12.02
CA ALA A 132 9.52 7.46 -13.47
C ALA A 132 10.44 6.36 -14.04
N LEU A 133 11.51 5.99 -13.35
CA LEU A 133 12.38 4.86 -13.71
C LEU A 133 11.66 3.51 -13.59
N SER A 134 10.83 3.30 -12.56
CA SER A 134 9.98 2.10 -12.47
C SER A 134 8.96 2.00 -13.62
N ARG A 135 8.40 3.15 -14.04
CA ARG A 135 7.54 3.23 -15.22
C ARG A 135 8.31 2.86 -16.49
N VAL A 136 9.52 3.39 -16.69
CA VAL A 136 10.39 3.01 -17.83
C VAL A 136 10.57 1.50 -17.89
N GLU A 137 10.90 0.88 -16.75
CA GLU A 137 11.09 -0.58 -16.68
C GLU A 137 9.82 -1.37 -16.98
N THR A 138 8.66 -0.91 -16.49
CA THR A 138 7.36 -1.50 -16.81
C THR A 138 7.05 -1.41 -18.31
N GLU A 139 7.23 -0.24 -18.93
CA GLU A 139 6.95 -0.04 -20.36
C GLU A 139 7.91 -0.88 -21.23
N LYS A 140 9.17 -1.05 -20.81
CA LYS A 140 10.14 -1.94 -21.47
C LYS A 140 9.79 -3.42 -21.31
N LEU A 141 9.28 -3.84 -20.15
CA LEU A 141 8.79 -5.21 -19.94
C LEU A 141 7.58 -5.51 -20.84
N THR A 142 6.62 -4.59 -20.94
CA THR A 142 5.47 -4.72 -21.85
C THR A 142 5.93 -4.80 -23.31
N LEU A 143 6.93 -4.01 -23.71
CA LEU A 143 7.52 -4.11 -25.05
C LEU A 143 8.11 -5.50 -25.32
N ALA A 144 8.83 -6.07 -24.36
CA ALA A 144 9.37 -7.42 -24.48
C ALA A 144 8.25 -8.49 -24.61
N GLN A 145 7.12 -8.31 -23.91
CA GLN A 145 5.95 -9.19 -24.05
C GLN A 145 5.29 -9.09 -25.43
N LEU A 146 5.16 -7.87 -25.97
CA LEU A 146 4.65 -7.67 -27.33
C LEU A 146 5.60 -8.26 -28.38
N GLN A 147 6.91 -8.17 -28.17
CA GLN A 147 7.91 -8.83 -29.00
C GLN A 147 7.76 -10.36 -28.99
N MET A 148 7.51 -10.96 -27.84
CA MET A 148 7.20 -12.40 -27.75
C MET A 148 5.96 -12.76 -28.59
N GLY A 149 4.87 -12.00 -28.43
CA GLY A 149 3.65 -12.20 -29.23
C GLY A 149 3.90 -12.04 -30.72
N TYR A 150 4.68 -11.04 -31.12
CA TYR A 150 5.03 -10.78 -32.51
C TYR A 150 5.82 -11.93 -33.12
N LEU A 151 6.82 -12.44 -32.41
CA LEU A 151 7.65 -13.55 -32.87
C LEU A 151 6.86 -14.86 -32.92
N GLN A 152 5.91 -15.05 -32.00
CA GLN A 152 4.94 -16.14 -32.07
C GLN A 152 4.05 -16.02 -33.32
N ALA A 153 3.47 -14.85 -33.59
CA ALA A 153 2.57 -14.67 -34.72
C ALA A 153 3.32 -14.76 -36.06
N ARG A 154 4.49 -14.13 -36.17
CA ARG A 154 5.26 -14.07 -37.42
C ARG A 154 5.98 -15.37 -37.75
N TYR A 155 6.58 -16.00 -36.73
CA TYR A 155 7.43 -17.17 -36.93
C TYR A 155 6.81 -18.45 -36.38
N GLY A 156 5.70 -18.44 -35.65
CA GLY A 156 5.13 -19.65 -35.05
C GLY A 156 6.01 -20.23 -33.93
N ILE A 157 6.64 -19.37 -33.12
CA ILE A 157 7.45 -19.75 -31.95
C ILE A 157 6.52 -19.80 -30.73
N ALA A 158 6.33 -20.97 -30.11
CA ALA A 158 5.46 -21.13 -28.95
C ALA A 158 6.24 -20.85 -27.65
N PHE A 159 5.83 -19.83 -26.89
CA PHE A 159 6.39 -19.52 -25.57
C PHE A 159 5.52 -20.15 -24.47
N PRO A 160 6.10 -20.68 -23.37
CA PRO A 160 5.33 -21.16 -22.23
C PRO A 160 4.54 -20.01 -21.59
N VAL A 161 3.24 -20.20 -21.39
CA VAL A 161 2.35 -19.24 -20.71
C VAL A 161 2.66 -19.24 -19.21
N MET A 162 2.98 -18.09 -18.63
CA MET A 162 3.08 -17.94 -17.17
C MET A 162 1.67 -17.73 -16.58
N ASN A 163 1.11 -18.75 -15.94
CA ASN A 163 -0.21 -18.69 -15.28
C ASN A 163 -0.10 -18.21 -13.81
N GLN A 164 -1.09 -17.42 -13.38
CA GLN A 164 -1.35 -16.98 -11.99
C GLN A 164 -1.77 -18.15 -11.06
N PRO A 165 -1.48 -18.12 -9.73
CA PRO A 165 -1.89 -19.17 -8.81
C PRO A 165 -3.37 -19.09 -8.40
N SER A 166 -4.03 -20.25 -8.39
CA SER A 166 -5.42 -20.48 -7.96
C SER A 166 -5.57 -20.76 -6.46
N GLN A 167 -6.76 -20.45 -5.94
CA GLN A 167 -7.25 -20.74 -4.59
C GLN A 167 -7.55 -22.22 -4.30
N ALA A 168 -7.38 -22.61 -3.02
CA ALA A 168 -8.01 -23.72 -2.28
C ALA A 168 -7.65 -23.50 -0.78
N GLY A 169 -8.43 -23.74 0.28
CA GLY A 169 -9.71 -24.39 0.54
C GLY A 169 -9.80 -24.64 2.07
N THR A 170 -11.00 -24.47 2.61
CA THR A 170 -11.58 -24.63 3.97
C THR A 170 -11.10 -25.88 4.76
N THR A 171 -10.94 -25.95 6.10
CA THR A 171 -12.00 -26.19 7.14
C THR A 171 -11.46 -26.38 8.59
N THR A 172 -12.06 -25.67 9.56
CA THR A 172 -12.63 -26.03 10.90
C THR A 172 -11.97 -27.00 11.92
N SER A 173 -11.80 -26.54 13.18
CA SER A 173 -12.66 -26.88 14.37
C SER A 173 -11.95 -26.96 15.74
N HIS A 174 -12.59 -26.31 16.73
CA HIS A 174 -12.54 -26.39 18.20
C HIS A 174 -12.12 -27.71 18.89
N ASN A 175 -11.45 -27.62 20.06
CA ASN A 175 -12.12 -27.81 21.36
C ASN A 175 -11.23 -27.53 22.60
N GLU A 176 -11.91 -27.04 23.65
CA GLU A 176 -11.48 -26.73 25.02
C GLU A 176 -10.93 -27.93 25.81
N ASN A 177 -10.02 -27.70 26.77
CA ASN A 177 -10.32 -28.01 28.18
C ASN A 177 -9.32 -27.39 29.18
N THR A 178 -9.89 -26.99 30.32
CA THR A 178 -9.36 -26.31 31.51
C THR A 178 -8.48 -27.18 32.41
N SER A 179 -7.59 -26.56 33.21
CA SER A 179 -7.59 -26.61 34.71
C SER A 179 -6.21 -26.29 35.36
N SER A 180 -6.12 -25.08 35.93
CA SER A 180 -5.56 -24.67 37.25
C SER A 180 -4.35 -25.37 37.91
N THR A 181 -3.33 -24.61 38.36
CA THR A 181 -3.15 -24.12 39.77
C THR A 181 -1.76 -23.48 40.07
N ASN A 182 -1.82 -22.29 40.70
CA ASN A 182 -1.00 -21.72 41.80
C ASN A 182 0.48 -21.28 41.65
N ALA A 183 0.62 -19.95 41.48
CA ALA A 183 1.15 -18.95 42.43
C ALA A 183 2.66 -18.82 42.77
N SER A 184 3.16 -17.61 42.43
CA SER A 184 3.92 -16.64 43.25
C SER A 184 5.38 -16.33 42.87
N ALA A 185 5.62 -15.01 42.82
CA ALA A 185 6.88 -14.26 42.61
C ALA A 185 7.29 -13.98 41.15
N GLY A 186 6.73 -12.89 40.60
CA GLY A 186 6.98 -12.37 39.25
C GLY A 186 5.73 -12.48 38.39
N GLU A 187 4.63 -11.82 38.79
CA GLU A 187 3.30 -12.06 38.23
C GLU A 187 3.24 -11.67 36.74
N SER A 188 3.50 -12.65 35.87
CA SER A 188 3.11 -12.61 34.48
C SER A 188 1.61 -12.89 34.42
N PHE A 189 0.81 -11.85 34.20
CA PHE A 189 -0.61 -12.05 33.90
C PHE A 189 -0.73 -12.76 32.54
N PRO A 190 -1.61 -13.77 32.39
CA PRO A 190 -1.77 -14.47 31.10
C PRO A 190 -2.28 -13.54 29.98
N TRP A 191 -2.84 -12.40 30.38
CA TRP A 191 -3.33 -11.34 29.50
C TRP A 191 -2.35 -10.16 29.35
N ALA A 192 -1.18 -10.22 29.98
CA ALA A 192 -0.17 -9.19 29.79
C ALA A 192 0.36 -9.24 28.36
N ASP A 193 0.45 -8.08 27.72
CA ASP A 193 1.04 -7.95 26.40
C ASP A 193 2.56 -8.17 26.49
N PRO A 194 3.12 -9.18 25.79
CA PRO A 194 4.55 -9.46 25.84
C PRO A 194 5.41 -8.34 25.24
N ASP A 195 4.86 -7.53 24.33
CA ASP A 195 5.59 -6.44 23.68
C ASP A 195 5.74 -5.23 24.62
N TYR A 196 4.90 -5.13 25.67
CA TYR A 196 4.91 -4.03 26.64
C TYR A 196 4.97 -4.53 28.11
N PRO A 197 6.07 -5.19 28.52
CA PRO A 197 6.17 -5.86 29.82
C PRO A 197 6.19 -4.92 31.05
N ASN A 198 6.32 -3.61 30.83
CA ASN A 198 6.44 -2.62 31.91
C ASN A 198 5.09 -2.02 32.36
N ILE A 199 3.99 -2.44 31.74
CA ILE A 199 2.65 -1.94 32.04
C ILE A 199 2.05 -2.67 33.24
N ASP A 200 1.26 -1.94 34.04
CA ASP A 200 0.52 -2.51 35.16
C ASP A 200 -0.77 -3.20 34.67
N TYR A 201 -0.64 -4.49 34.36
CA TYR A 201 -1.76 -5.34 33.94
C TYR A 201 -2.64 -5.83 35.10
N SER A 202 -2.39 -5.40 36.34
CA SER A 202 -3.20 -5.80 37.50
C SER A 202 -4.55 -5.07 37.58
N LEU A 203 -4.77 -4.06 36.73
CA LEU A 203 -6.02 -3.30 36.71
C LEU A 203 -7.19 -4.18 36.24
N ALA A 204 -8.31 -4.10 36.98
CA ALA A 204 -9.51 -4.88 36.70
C ALA A 204 -10.03 -4.82 35.25
N PRO A 205 -9.95 -3.68 34.51
CA PRO A 205 -10.35 -3.64 33.11
C PRO A 205 -9.57 -4.58 32.20
N PHE A 206 -8.28 -4.86 32.46
CA PHE A 206 -7.49 -5.79 31.64
C PHE A 206 -7.91 -7.24 31.86
N GLU A 207 -8.14 -7.64 33.12
CA GLU A 207 -8.67 -8.97 33.44
C GLU A 207 -10.05 -9.16 32.80
N GLN A 208 -10.92 -8.15 32.87
CA GLN A 208 -12.24 -8.21 32.25
C GLN A 208 -12.14 -8.35 30.72
N ALA A 209 -11.33 -7.51 30.07
CA ALA A 209 -11.11 -7.57 28.62
C ALA A 209 -10.63 -8.96 28.18
N TYR A 210 -9.68 -9.57 28.90
CA TYR A 210 -9.22 -10.93 28.62
C TYR A 210 -10.34 -11.97 28.76
N ASN A 211 -11.13 -11.89 29.83
CA ASN A 211 -12.24 -12.82 30.07
C ASN A 211 -13.34 -12.69 29.01
N GLU A 212 -13.49 -11.50 28.42
CA GLU A 212 -14.42 -11.20 27.33
C GLU A 212 -13.81 -11.47 25.93
N GLY A 213 -12.55 -11.90 25.86
CA GLY A 213 -11.86 -12.24 24.62
C GLY A 213 -11.39 -11.02 23.82
N HIS A 214 -11.33 -9.85 24.44
CA HIS A 214 -10.82 -8.62 23.83
C HIS A 214 -9.29 -8.64 23.78
N ARG A 215 -8.74 -8.03 22.73
CA ARG A 215 -7.29 -7.92 22.57
C ARG A 215 -6.76 -6.85 23.52
N ILE A 216 -5.53 -7.01 23.98
CA ILE A 216 -4.83 -6.05 24.83
C ILE A 216 -3.59 -5.61 24.06
N GLU A 217 -3.41 -4.29 23.94
CA GLU A 217 -2.36 -3.63 23.16
C GLU A 217 -1.76 -2.53 24.03
N GLY A 218 -0.70 -2.86 24.78
CA GLY A 218 -0.13 -1.92 25.75
C GLY A 218 -1.15 -1.46 26.81
N TRP A 219 -1.44 -0.15 26.86
CA TRP A 219 -2.43 0.44 27.78
C TRP A 219 -3.88 0.37 27.28
N TRP A 220 -4.10 -0.22 26.10
CA TRP A 220 -5.37 -0.28 25.43
C TRP A 220 -6.00 -1.68 25.51
N THR A 221 -7.32 -1.71 25.65
CA THR A 221 -8.12 -2.90 25.38
C THR A 221 -8.90 -2.67 24.10
N VAL A 222 -8.86 -3.60 23.15
CA VAL A 222 -9.51 -3.50 21.84
C VAL A 222 -10.60 -4.56 21.75
N GLU A 223 -11.85 -4.09 21.76
CA GLU A 223 -13.03 -4.89 21.45
C GLU A 223 -13.28 -4.84 19.94
N GLU A 224 -13.44 -6.02 19.32
CA GLU A 224 -13.78 -6.16 17.91
C GLU A 224 -15.07 -6.97 17.78
N GLU A 225 -16.09 -6.38 17.16
CA GLU A 225 -17.37 -7.03 16.92
C GLU A 225 -17.88 -6.73 15.50
N LEU A 226 -18.69 -7.61 14.93
CA LEU A 226 -19.43 -7.31 13.69
C LEU A 226 -20.78 -6.69 14.03
N ALA A 227 -21.14 -5.59 13.38
CA ALA A 227 -22.42 -4.93 13.55
C ALA A 227 -23.56 -5.84 13.07
N ALA A 228 -24.60 -6.00 13.90
CA ALA A 228 -25.66 -6.97 13.66
C ALA A 228 -26.54 -6.72 12.43
N ILE A 229 -26.47 -5.53 11.82
CA ILE A 229 -27.34 -5.11 10.71
C ILE A 229 -26.65 -5.29 9.36
N ASP A 230 -25.37 -4.93 9.26
CA ASP A 230 -24.62 -4.86 8.00
C ASP A 230 -23.27 -5.57 8.05
N ASP A 231 -22.99 -6.29 9.13
CA ASP A 231 -21.73 -7.00 9.40
C ASP A 231 -20.49 -6.08 9.34
N SER A 232 -20.67 -4.76 9.46
CA SER A 232 -19.54 -3.82 9.51
C SER A 232 -18.70 -4.05 10.77
N LEU A 233 -17.37 -4.00 10.62
CA LEU A 233 -16.47 -4.17 11.75
C LEU A 233 -16.60 -2.97 12.69
N ARG A 234 -16.98 -3.23 13.94
CA ARG A 234 -17.01 -2.28 15.05
C ARG A 234 -15.77 -2.49 15.91
N ILE A 235 -15.03 -1.42 16.12
CA ILE A 235 -13.86 -1.41 17.00
C ILE A 235 -14.12 -0.43 18.14
N ILE A 236 -13.92 -0.87 19.38
CA ILE A 236 -13.92 0.01 20.55
C ILE A 236 -12.60 -0.23 21.29
N ALA A 237 -11.71 0.75 21.23
CA ALA A 237 -10.45 0.72 21.93
C ALA A 237 -10.47 1.68 23.12
N VAL A 238 -10.12 1.18 24.30
CA VAL A 238 -10.19 1.94 25.56
C VAL A 238 -8.82 1.98 26.22
N ASN A 239 -8.29 3.17 26.47
CA ASN A 239 -7.07 3.40 27.22
C ASN A 239 -7.37 3.59 28.71
N TYR A 240 -6.77 2.75 29.56
CA TYR A 240 -6.97 2.75 31.01
C TYR A 240 -5.79 3.30 31.82
N SER A 241 -4.79 3.92 31.20
CA SER A 241 -3.62 4.43 31.95
C SER A 241 -3.96 5.47 33.03
N ALA A 242 -5.07 6.21 32.87
CA ALA A 242 -5.59 7.14 33.88
C ALA A 242 -6.54 6.49 34.90
N TYR A 243 -6.78 5.18 34.82
CA TYR A 243 -7.67 4.44 35.71
C TYR A 243 -7.10 4.33 37.13
N LYS A 244 -7.99 4.35 38.14
CA LYS A 244 -7.60 4.23 39.55
C LYS A 244 -8.47 3.20 40.26
N THR A 245 -7.82 2.21 40.89
CA THR A 245 -8.47 1.16 41.68
C THR A 245 -9.18 1.72 42.92
N GLY A 246 -10.31 1.13 43.30
CA GLY A 246 -11.11 1.55 44.48
C GLY A 246 -12.17 2.63 44.21
N ASN A 247 -12.26 3.14 42.98
CA ASN A 247 -13.33 4.02 42.57
C ASN A 247 -14.48 3.21 41.96
N ILE A 248 -15.42 2.78 42.82
CA ILE A 248 -16.50 1.83 42.46
C ILE A 248 -17.48 2.41 41.41
N SER A 249 -17.43 3.72 41.14
CA SER A 249 -18.47 4.44 40.38
C SER A 249 -18.01 5.12 39.08
N GLY A 250 -16.74 5.00 38.65
CA GLY A 250 -16.45 5.52 37.32
C GLY A 250 -15.04 5.44 36.79
N LEU A 251 -15.06 5.45 35.47
CA LEU A 251 -13.96 5.22 34.56
C LEU A 251 -13.41 6.58 34.11
N THR A 252 -12.10 6.78 34.24
CA THR A 252 -11.39 7.84 33.50
C THR A 252 -10.66 7.15 32.37
N ALA A 253 -11.13 7.34 31.15
CA ALA A 253 -10.63 6.62 29.99
C ALA A 253 -10.71 7.47 28.73
N LEU A 254 -9.80 7.18 27.82
CA LEU A 254 -9.83 7.68 26.44
C LEU A 254 -10.32 6.53 25.56
N ILE A 255 -11.32 6.78 24.73
CA ILE A 255 -11.97 5.77 23.89
C ILE A 255 -11.79 6.21 22.44
N ALA A 256 -11.10 5.40 21.65
CA ALA A 256 -11.04 5.51 20.20
C ALA A 256 -11.93 4.41 19.62
N GLN A 257 -12.93 4.76 18.81
CA GLN A 257 -13.85 3.75 18.28
C GLN A 257 -14.22 4.03 16.83
N CYS A 258 -14.53 2.94 16.13
CA CYS A 258 -15.18 2.94 14.83
C CYS A 258 -16.56 2.27 14.97
N ARG A 259 -17.63 2.95 14.55
CA ARG A 259 -18.99 2.41 14.53
C ARG A 259 -19.68 2.81 13.24
N GLU A 260 -20.10 1.83 12.44
CA GLU A 260 -20.84 2.07 11.18
C GLU A 260 -20.07 3.02 10.21
N GLY A 261 -18.73 2.97 10.24
CA GLY A 261 -17.86 3.85 9.46
C GLY A 261 -17.61 5.24 10.09
N ASP A 262 -18.25 5.56 11.21
CA ASP A 262 -18.01 6.81 11.94
C ASP A 262 -16.93 6.62 13.02
N THR A 263 -15.80 7.30 12.81
CA THR A 263 -14.70 7.37 13.77
C THR A 263 -15.04 8.35 14.89
N SER A 264 -14.72 8.01 16.14
CA SER A 264 -14.84 8.96 17.25
C SER A 264 -13.74 8.77 18.30
N LEU A 265 -13.36 9.89 18.91
CA LEU A 265 -12.48 9.95 20.06
C LEU A 265 -13.23 10.59 21.22
N ILE A 266 -13.33 9.85 22.32
CA ILE A 266 -14.16 10.21 23.46
C ILE A 266 -13.31 10.18 24.72
N PHE A 267 -13.36 11.25 25.50
CA PHE A 267 -12.81 11.28 26.85
C PHE A 267 -13.96 11.17 27.85
N VAL A 268 -13.95 10.09 28.64
CA VAL A 268 -14.88 9.87 29.76
C VAL A 268 -14.17 10.02 31.09
N GLN A 269 -14.90 10.52 32.07
CA GLN A 269 -14.46 10.67 33.44
C GLN A 269 -15.47 10.11 34.44
N ASN A 270 -15.02 9.94 35.67
CA ASN A 270 -15.84 9.42 36.76
C ASN A 270 -16.95 10.39 37.20
N GLU A 271 -16.63 11.69 37.28
CA GLU A 271 -17.53 12.70 37.84
C GLU A 271 -18.51 13.24 36.80
N PHE A 272 -19.74 13.53 37.25
CA PHE A 272 -20.70 14.22 36.40
C PHE A 272 -20.25 15.66 36.12
N LEU A 273 -20.23 16.00 34.85
CA LEU A 273 -19.94 17.33 34.35
C LEU A 273 -21.23 18.14 34.33
N ARG A 274 -21.13 19.42 34.70
CA ARG A 274 -22.21 20.36 34.38
C ARG A 274 -21.99 20.95 33.01
N GLY A 275 -22.72 20.45 32.02
CA GLY A 275 -22.89 21.09 30.74
C GLY A 275 -23.47 22.50 30.84
N ASP A 276 -23.12 23.34 29.88
CA ASP A 276 -23.89 24.54 29.61
C ASP A 276 -25.14 24.12 28.83
N PHE A 277 -26.33 24.16 29.44
CA PHE A 277 -27.58 23.79 28.76
C PHE A 277 -27.88 24.58 27.48
N ARG A 278 -27.13 25.67 27.21
CA ARG A 278 -27.23 26.46 25.98
C ARG A 278 -26.24 26.03 24.91
N ARG A 279 -25.24 25.22 25.25
CA ARG A 279 -24.15 24.78 24.37
C ARG A 279 -23.85 23.31 24.67
N ASN A 280 -24.16 22.43 23.72
CA ASN A 280 -23.87 20.99 23.83
C ASN A 280 -22.37 20.66 23.65
N THR A 281 -21.49 21.51 24.18
CA THR A 281 -20.04 21.43 24.01
C THR A 281 -19.35 21.84 25.30
N LEU A 282 -18.20 21.23 25.59
CA LEU A 282 -17.35 21.55 26.72
C LEU A 282 -16.03 22.16 26.26
N ASP A 283 -15.49 23.10 27.04
CA ASP A 283 -14.18 23.69 26.77
C ASP A 283 -13.09 22.67 27.15
N ILE A 284 -12.30 22.27 26.15
CA ILE A 284 -11.21 21.31 26.28
C ILE A 284 -9.89 22.03 26.14
N THR A 285 -8.95 21.72 27.02
CA THR A 285 -7.54 22.06 26.81
C THR A 285 -6.74 20.77 26.80
N TYR A 286 -5.99 20.53 25.72
CA TYR A 286 -5.19 19.32 25.60
C TYR A 286 -3.74 19.63 25.25
N ARG A 287 -2.87 18.65 25.47
CA ARG A 287 -1.46 18.68 25.07
C ARG A 287 -1.04 17.28 24.64
N ILE A 288 -0.33 17.23 23.53
CA ILE A 288 0.34 16.02 23.04
C ILE A 288 1.82 16.17 23.36
N ASP A 289 2.36 15.24 24.13
CA ASP A 289 3.74 15.23 24.62
C ASP A 289 4.18 16.57 25.24
N THR A 290 5.17 17.21 24.62
CA THR A 290 5.80 18.47 25.07
C THR A 290 5.31 19.69 24.27
N SER A 291 4.38 19.50 23.34
CA SER A 291 3.86 20.57 22.49
C SER A 291 3.12 21.64 23.31
N PRO A 292 2.94 22.86 22.77
CA PRO A 292 2.11 23.87 23.42
C PRO A 292 0.67 23.38 23.59
N ALA A 293 0.08 23.65 24.76
CA ALA A 293 -1.31 23.28 25.02
C ALA A 293 -2.26 23.99 24.03
N GLN A 294 -3.22 23.23 23.50
CA GLN A 294 -4.24 23.69 22.58
C GLN A 294 -5.58 23.80 23.30
N SER A 295 -6.40 24.78 22.93
CA SER A 295 -7.76 24.93 23.42
C SER A 295 -8.75 24.70 22.30
N THR A 296 -9.72 23.82 22.54
CA THR A 296 -10.76 23.41 21.59
C THR A 296 -12.08 23.21 22.31
N ARG A 297 -13.12 22.81 21.58
CA ARG A 297 -14.43 22.43 22.14
C ARG A 297 -14.83 21.08 21.62
N TRP A 298 -15.23 20.20 22.52
CA TRP A 298 -15.72 18.86 22.17
C TRP A 298 -17.21 18.77 22.51
N GLY A 299 -17.95 17.91 21.79
CA GLY A 299 -19.36 17.67 22.05
C GLY A 299 -19.55 17.01 23.40
N GLU A 300 -20.50 17.51 24.20
CA GLU A 300 -20.84 16.91 25.50
C GLU A 300 -21.53 15.54 25.29
N LEU A 301 -21.12 14.53 26.07
CA LEU A 301 -21.77 13.22 26.03
C LEU A 301 -23.13 13.26 26.73
N THR A 302 -24.12 12.53 26.23
CA THR A 302 -25.45 12.40 26.84
C THR A 302 -25.43 11.78 28.24
N SER A 303 -24.34 11.09 28.60
CA SER A 303 -24.08 10.59 29.95
C SER A 303 -23.73 11.70 30.96
N ASN A 304 -23.46 12.92 30.48
CA ASN A 304 -22.90 14.05 31.24
C ASN A 304 -21.62 13.68 31.99
N LYS A 305 -20.82 12.75 31.44
CA LYS A 305 -19.58 12.24 32.05
C LYS A 305 -18.36 12.37 31.15
N GLY A 306 -18.44 13.16 30.09
CA GLY A 306 -17.31 13.34 29.19
C GLY A 306 -17.63 14.22 28.00
N ALA A 307 -16.68 14.24 27.07
CA ALA A 307 -16.82 14.90 25.80
C ALA A 307 -16.18 14.08 24.68
N GLY A 308 -16.57 14.31 23.44
CA GLY A 308 -15.97 13.65 22.27
C GLY A 308 -15.99 14.48 21.00
N ILE A 309 -15.17 14.04 20.05
CA ILE A 309 -15.11 14.49 18.67
C ILE A 309 -15.40 13.31 17.74
N PHE A 310 -15.89 13.59 16.54
CA PHE A 310 -16.49 12.61 15.64
C PHE A 310 -16.10 12.90 14.18
N GLY A 311 -16.06 11.87 13.35
CA GLY A 311 -15.70 11.96 11.93
C GLY A 311 -14.29 12.50 11.72
N ASP A 312 -14.12 13.37 10.73
CA ASP A 312 -12.84 13.95 10.31
C ASP A 312 -12.04 14.58 11.47
N GLU A 313 -12.71 15.23 12.44
CA GLU A 313 -12.04 15.81 13.61
C GLU A 313 -11.39 14.73 14.49
N ALA A 314 -12.08 13.59 14.66
CA ALA A 314 -11.55 12.45 15.39
C ALA A 314 -10.41 11.77 14.63
N GLU A 315 -10.54 11.59 13.31
CA GLU A 315 -9.49 11.03 12.47
C GLU A 315 -8.22 11.88 12.53
N SER A 316 -8.35 13.20 12.42
CA SER A 316 -7.22 14.13 12.54
C SER A 316 -6.54 14.03 13.91
N MET A 317 -7.32 14.01 15.00
CA MET A 317 -6.76 13.88 16.34
C MET A 317 -6.07 12.53 16.54
N LEU A 318 -6.64 11.43 16.02
CA LEU A 318 -6.03 10.11 16.12
C LEU A 318 -4.70 10.06 15.36
N ARG A 319 -4.58 10.70 14.19
CA ARG A 319 -3.28 10.84 13.50
C ARG A 319 -2.26 11.60 14.35
N ASP A 320 -2.68 12.70 14.99
CA ASP A 320 -1.79 13.46 15.88
C ASP A 320 -1.32 12.63 17.09
N LEU A 321 -2.13 11.65 17.53
CA LEU A 321 -1.79 10.73 18.62
C LEU A 321 -0.99 9.49 18.18
N TYR A 322 -0.87 9.23 16.88
CA TYR A 322 -0.31 7.97 16.35
C TYR A 322 1.14 7.75 16.78
N ASP A 323 1.96 8.80 16.76
CA ASP A 323 3.38 8.76 17.16
C ASP A 323 3.64 9.45 18.52
N ALA A 324 2.58 9.76 19.26
CA ALA A 324 2.68 10.42 20.55
C ALA A 324 2.92 9.43 21.69
N GLU A 325 3.64 9.85 22.73
CA GLU A 325 3.87 9.04 23.93
C GLU A 325 2.81 9.33 25.00
N LYS A 326 2.36 10.59 25.09
CA LYS A 326 1.48 11.08 26.16
C LYS A 326 0.42 12.03 25.65
N PHE A 327 -0.79 11.86 26.17
CA PHE A 327 -1.91 12.76 25.95
C PHE A 327 -2.43 13.33 27.27
N PHE A 328 -2.35 14.65 27.41
CA PHE A 328 -2.93 15.37 28.54
C PHE A 328 -4.22 16.05 28.10
N ILE A 329 -5.27 15.91 28.89
CA ILE A 329 -6.55 16.54 28.62
C ILE A 329 -7.15 17.15 29.88
N ARG A 330 -7.76 18.32 29.72
CA ARG A 330 -8.53 19.04 30.73
C ARG A 330 -9.90 19.38 30.17
N ILE A 331 -10.94 18.94 30.85
CA ILE A 331 -12.29 19.46 30.69
C ILE A 331 -12.49 20.62 31.67
N THR A 332 -13.08 21.72 31.21
CA THR A 332 -13.62 22.77 32.08
C THR A 332 -15.14 22.77 32.01
N ASP A 333 -15.81 22.54 33.13
CA ASP A 333 -17.28 22.54 33.22
C ASP A 333 -17.86 23.96 33.22
N SER A 334 -19.19 24.08 33.17
CA SER A 334 -19.88 25.38 33.18
C SER A 334 -19.69 26.21 34.47
N ASN A 335 -19.25 25.60 35.56
CA ASN A 335 -18.91 26.28 36.81
C ASN A 335 -17.43 26.70 36.87
N GLY A 336 -16.62 26.33 35.87
CA GLY A 336 -15.18 26.54 35.86
C GLY A 336 -14.39 25.49 36.65
N GLN A 337 -15.02 24.40 37.11
CA GLN A 337 -14.29 23.25 37.64
C GLN A 337 -13.50 22.59 36.52
N ARG A 338 -12.28 22.16 36.87
CA ARG A 338 -11.33 21.54 35.96
C ARG A 338 -11.16 20.08 36.30
N HIS A 339 -11.23 19.23 35.29
CA HIS A 339 -11.03 17.80 35.42
C HIS A 339 -9.91 17.38 34.46
N ASP A 340 -8.82 16.88 35.04
CA ASP A 340 -7.58 16.62 34.33
C ASP A 340 -7.31 15.11 34.26
N ALA A 341 -6.81 14.65 33.12
CA ALA A 341 -6.28 13.31 32.93
C ALA A 341 -4.99 13.36 32.10
N GLU A 342 -4.09 12.43 32.38
CA GLU A 342 -2.90 12.15 31.58
C GLU A 342 -3.00 10.68 31.15
N PHE A 343 -2.85 10.43 29.86
CA PHE A 343 -2.87 9.11 29.27
C PHE A 343 -1.48 8.79 28.73
N ASP A 344 -0.98 7.61 29.10
CA ASP A 344 0.15 6.96 28.46
C ASP A 344 -0.37 6.24 27.22
N LEU A 345 0.23 6.54 26.06
CA LEU A 345 -0.22 6.06 24.76
C LEU A 345 0.52 4.81 24.30
N THR A 346 1.28 4.14 25.15
CA THR A 346 1.93 2.87 24.78
C THR A 346 0.91 1.87 24.20
N GLY A 347 1.16 1.35 23.00
CA GLY A 347 0.23 0.50 22.23
C GLY A 347 -0.75 1.25 21.31
N VAL A 348 -0.65 2.57 21.21
CA VAL A 348 -1.59 3.40 20.42
C VAL A 348 -1.54 3.12 18.92
N GLN A 349 -0.38 2.81 18.34
CA GLN A 349 -0.23 2.60 16.89
C GLN A 349 -1.12 1.45 16.39
N ASN A 350 -0.94 0.24 16.94
CA ASN A 350 -1.76 -0.94 16.61
C ASN A 350 -3.26 -0.68 16.83
N THR A 351 -3.57 0.06 17.89
CA THR A 351 -4.94 0.42 18.25
C THR A 351 -5.57 1.34 17.20
N ILE A 352 -4.88 2.41 16.84
CA ILE A 352 -5.37 3.37 15.84
C ILE A 352 -5.43 2.72 14.47
N ASP A 353 -4.48 1.86 14.10
CA ASP A 353 -4.53 1.10 12.85
C ASP A 353 -5.75 0.18 12.81
N SER A 354 -6.15 -0.42 13.95
CA SER A 354 -7.39 -1.22 14.05
C SER A 354 -8.64 -0.37 13.82
N VAL A 355 -8.72 0.81 14.46
CA VAL A 355 -9.84 1.76 14.30
C VAL A 355 -9.91 2.30 12.86
N ALA A 356 -8.76 2.68 12.30
CA ALA A 356 -8.63 3.19 10.94
C ALA A 356 -9.03 2.15 9.90
N SER A 357 -8.57 0.91 10.10
CA SER A 357 -8.92 -0.23 9.27
C SER A 357 -10.43 -0.47 9.23
N ALA A 358 -11.08 -0.48 10.39
CA ALA A 358 -12.52 -0.71 10.49
C ALA A 358 -13.35 0.40 9.83
N CYS A 359 -12.92 1.66 9.95
CA CYS A 359 -13.65 2.80 9.39
C CYS A 359 -13.20 3.18 7.96
N GLY A 360 -12.17 2.53 7.43
CA GLY A 360 -11.72 2.73 6.05
C GLY A 360 -11.06 4.09 5.80
N TRP A 361 -10.33 4.61 6.79
CA TRP A 361 -9.43 5.77 6.65
C TRP A 361 -7.97 5.36 6.90
N THR A 362 -7.03 6.18 6.45
CA THR A 362 -5.58 5.88 6.52
C THR A 362 -4.94 6.56 7.72
N THR A 363 -3.98 5.96 8.42
CA THR A 363 -3.21 6.69 9.46
C THR A 363 -2.15 7.63 8.88
N LEU A 364 -1.87 7.51 7.58
CA LEU A 364 -0.82 8.24 6.88
C LEU A 364 -1.31 9.59 6.36
N ASP A 365 -0.52 10.64 6.52
CA ASP A 365 -0.80 11.96 5.94
C ASP A 365 -0.51 11.94 4.42
N LEU A 366 -1.45 11.41 3.65
CA LEU A 366 -1.34 11.25 2.20
C LEU A 366 -1.90 12.47 1.47
N THR A 367 -1.08 13.05 0.61
CA THR A 367 -1.48 14.13 -0.30
C THR A 367 -2.33 13.59 -1.45
N GLN A 368 -2.97 14.49 -2.20
CA GLN A 368 -3.70 14.12 -3.41
C GLN A 368 -2.80 13.43 -4.45
N ASP A 369 -1.53 13.82 -4.53
CA ASP A 369 -0.57 13.19 -5.44
C ASP A 369 -0.19 11.79 -4.98
N ASP A 370 -0.09 11.55 -3.66
CA ASP A 370 0.12 10.21 -3.10
C ASP A 370 -1.06 9.29 -3.42
N TYR A 371 -2.30 9.76 -3.23
CA TYR A 371 -3.48 8.99 -3.63
C TYR A 371 -3.50 8.69 -5.12
N ARG A 372 -3.08 9.63 -5.97
CA ARG A 372 -2.98 9.39 -7.42
C ARG A 372 -1.94 8.32 -7.73
N ALA A 373 -0.77 8.39 -7.10
CA ALA A 373 0.28 7.38 -7.27
C ALA A 373 -0.23 6.00 -6.84
N ILE A 374 -0.88 5.89 -5.67
CA ILE A 374 -1.46 4.63 -5.18
C ILE A 374 -2.50 4.09 -6.14
N GLN A 375 -3.41 4.94 -6.66
CA GLN A 375 -4.38 4.54 -7.69
C GLN A 375 -3.70 4.02 -8.96
N MET A 376 -2.60 4.65 -9.41
CA MET A 376 -1.81 4.17 -10.55
C MET A 376 -1.18 2.80 -10.27
N MET A 377 -0.59 2.61 -9.09
CA MET A 377 0.02 1.34 -8.70
C MET A 377 -1.01 0.21 -8.57
N LEU A 378 -2.17 0.49 -7.98
CA LEU A 378 -3.28 -0.47 -7.91
C LEU A 378 -3.73 -0.89 -9.32
N ASN A 379 -3.96 0.08 -10.21
CA ASN A 379 -4.35 -0.22 -11.60
C ASN A 379 -3.27 -1.00 -12.35
N ALA A 380 -1.98 -0.66 -12.18
CA ALA A 380 -0.86 -1.40 -12.76
C ALA A 380 -0.77 -2.84 -12.24
N GLY A 381 -1.12 -3.05 -10.95
CA GLY A 381 -1.25 -4.37 -10.33
C GLY A 381 -2.49 -5.17 -10.74
N GLY A 382 -3.37 -4.59 -11.57
CA GLY A 382 -4.61 -5.21 -12.03
C GLY A 382 -5.82 -5.03 -11.11
N PHE A 383 -5.76 -4.08 -10.16
CA PHE A 383 -6.87 -3.73 -9.27
C PHE A 383 -7.54 -2.44 -9.76
N GLU A 384 -8.83 -2.50 -10.09
CA GLU A 384 -9.54 -1.41 -10.78
C GLU A 384 -9.86 -0.23 -9.85
N ALA A 385 -8.87 0.60 -9.54
CA ALA A 385 -9.02 1.76 -8.66
C ALA A 385 -9.75 2.95 -9.33
N GLY A 386 -10.08 2.82 -10.62
CA GLY A 386 -10.69 3.86 -11.45
C GLY A 386 -9.65 4.81 -12.04
N LYS A 387 -10.07 6.01 -12.43
CA LYS A 387 -9.15 7.03 -12.96
C LYS A 387 -8.24 7.52 -11.82
N PRO A 388 -6.90 7.55 -11.99
CA PRO A 388 -6.00 8.13 -11.01
C PRO A 388 -6.17 9.65 -10.92
N ASP A 389 -7.05 10.12 -10.05
CA ASP A 389 -7.41 11.53 -9.86
C ASP A 389 -6.99 12.06 -8.47
N GLY A 390 -6.50 11.18 -7.60
CA GLY A 390 -6.13 11.48 -6.21
C GLY A 390 -7.33 11.58 -5.27
N ILE A 391 -8.53 11.19 -5.71
CA ILE A 391 -9.74 11.16 -4.89
C ILE A 391 -9.98 9.73 -4.42
N TRP A 392 -9.90 9.50 -3.11
CA TRP A 392 -10.10 8.17 -2.53
C TRP A 392 -11.58 7.76 -2.44
N GLY A 393 -12.16 7.47 -3.60
CA GLY A 393 -13.57 7.09 -3.76
C GLY A 393 -13.86 5.60 -3.59
N ALA A 394 -15.10 5.19 -3.83
CA ALA A 394 -15.54 3.80 -3.70
C ALA A 394 -14.72 2.80 -4.57
N GLY A 395 -14.35 3.20 -5.79
CA GLY A 395 -13.51 2.37 -6.67
C GLY A 395 -12.12 2.13 -6.10
N SER A 396 -11.46 3.19 -5.60
CA SER A 396 -10.14 3.08 -4.99
C SER A 396 -10.17 2.27 -3.69
N ARG A 397 -11.22 2.44 -2.86
CA ARG A 397 -11.44 1.59 -1.69
C ARG A 397 -11.63 0.13 -2.06
N SER A 398 -12.43 -0.18 -3.07
CA SER A 398 -12.64 -1.56 -3.55
C SER A 398 -11.34 -2.18 -4.05
N ALA A 399 -10.63 -1.49 -4.95
CA ALA A 399 -9.35 -1.96 -5.48
C ALA A 399 -8.30 -2.17 -4.38
N MET A 400 -8.32 -1.31 -3.36
CA MET A 400 -7.44 -1.45 -2.21
C MET A 400 -7.78 -2.66 -1.35
N ARG A 401 -9.08 -2.94 -1.11
CA ARG A 401 -9.51 -4.16 -0.42
C ARG A 401 -9.05 -5.39 -1.17
N ASP A 402 -9.30 -5.44 -2.48
CA ASP A 402 -8.90 -6.56 -3.33
C ASP A 402 -7.37 -6.77 -3.29
N PHE A 403 -6.59 -5.68 -3.30
CA PHE A 403 -5.15 -5.73 -3.14
C PHE A 403 -4.74 -6.26 -1.76
N GLN A 404 -5.30 -5.72 -0.69
CA GLN A 404 -5.03 -6.14 0.68
C GLN A 404 -5.35 -7.62 0.87
N GLU A 405 -6.52 -8.07 0.41
CA GLU A 405 -6.91 -9.49 0.45
C GLU A 405 -5.92 -10.38 -0.30
N LYS A 406 -5.48 -9.96 -1.50
CA LYS A 406 -4.50 -10.72 -2.29
C LYS A 406 -3.13 -10.80 -1.61
N GLN A 407 -2.75 -9.78 -0.86
CA GLN A 407 -1.50 -9.75 -0.08
C GLN A 407 -1.63 -10.40 1.31
N GLY A 408 -2.83 -10.85 1.70
CA GLY A 408 -3.08 -11.41 3.03
C GLY A 408 -3.10 -10.36 4.15
N LEU A 409 -3.34 -9.10 3.79
CA LEU A 409 -3.50 -7.97 4.71
C LEU A 409 -4.97 -7.77 5.09
N THR A 410 -5.21 -7.01 6.16
CA THR A 410 -6.57 -6.63 6.55
C THR A 410 -7.21 -5.72 5.49
N ALA A 411 -8.34 -6.17 4.93
CA ALA A 411 -9.05 -5.53 3.82
C ALA A 411 -9.86 -4.29 4.24
N SER A 412 -9.17 -3.28 4.78
CA SER A 412 -9.77 -2.00 5.18
C SER A 412 -10.31 -1.20 4.00
N GLY A 413 -9.63 -1.27 2.85
CA GLY A 413 -9.84 -0.38 1.72
C GLY A 413 -9.21 1.00 1.88
N ALA A 414 -8.45 1.22 2.95
CA ALA A 414 -7.63 2.40 3.15
C ALA A 414 -6.14 2.03 3.00
N PRO A 415 -5.31 2.89 2.40
CA PRO A 415 -3.87 2.69 2.44
C PRO A 415 -3.39 2.75 3.88
N ASN A 416 -2.56 1.81 4.32
CA ASN A 416 -1.82 1.90 5.58
C ASN A 416 -0.34 1.59 5.31
N ARG A 417 0.51 1.67 6.35
CA ARG A 417 1.96 1.47 6.18
C ARG A 417 2.29 0.10 5.59
N GLU A 418 1.64 -0.97 6.07
CA GLU A 418 1.81 -2.33 5.54
C GLU A 418 1.43 -2.45 4.06
N THR A 419 0.32 -1.80 3.68
CA THR A 419 -0.17 -1.76 2.32
C THR A 419 0.79 -1.02 1.40
N LEU A 420 1.30 0.13 1.84
CA LEU A 420 2.29 0.90 1.07
C LEU A 420 3.60 0.14 0.91
N GLN A 421 4.07 -0.51 1.97
CA GLN A 421 5.23 -1.38 1.91
C GLN A 421 5.03 -2.54 0.93
N ALA A 422 3.84 -3.17 0.93
CA ALA A 422 3.48 -4.21 -0.03
C ALA A 422 3.36 -3.69 -1.48
N LEU A 423 3.03 -2.41 -1.66
CA LEU A 423 3.06 -1.72 -2.95
C LEU A 423 4.47 -1.28 -3.38
N GLY A 424 5.46 -1.34 -2.48
CA GLY A 424 6.83 -0.89 -2.73
C GLY A 424 7.02 0.62 -2.58
N VAL A 425 6.20 1.27 -1.76
CA VAL A 425 6.28 2.69 -1.41
C VAL A 425 6.86 2.80 -0.01
N GLU A 426 8.02 3.47 0.14
CA GLU A 426 8.65 3.78 1.43
C GLU A 426 8.27 5.18 1.94
#